data_AF-A0A9D8SMP7-F1
#
_entry.id   AF-A0A9D8SMP7-F1
#
_cell.length_a   1.000
_cell.length_b   1.000
_cell.length_c   1.000
_cell.angle_alpha   90.00
_cell.angle_beta   90.00
_cell.angle_gamma   90.00
#
_symmetry.space_group_name_H-M   'P 1'
#
loop_
_entity.id
_entity.type
_entity.pdbx_description
1 polymer ?
#
loop_
_entity_poly.entity_id
_entity_poly.type
_entity_poly.pdbx_seq_one_letter_code
_entity_poly.pdbx_strand_id
1 'polypeptide(L)'
;EVVVIVDETTDTRFTALDLIAQAEHSPGASILIGHQREVLEKAVATLNDELNRLERGELARTALETYGAVILAKDVDEVCALTDQIAPEHLHIATDSAADLEEKIFNAGAVFLGNFTPVAVGDYAAGPSHVLPTSGTARFAHGLCANDFLRSHSVLYFDRDGLKSMAEDIRVVATKEGLTAHRQSVVERVE
;
A
#
# COMPACT_ATOMS: atom_id res chain seq x y z
N GLU A 1 -5.79 -5.19 6.47
CA GLU A 1 -4.71 -5.43 7.45
C GLU A 1 -4.10 -4.10 7.90
N VAL A 2 -3.47 -4.09 9.07
CA VAL A 2 -2.67 -2.95 9.55
C VAL A 2 -1.28 -3.40 9.96
N VAL A 3 -0.27 -2.61 9.61
CA VAL A 3 1.07 -2.66 10.21
C VAL A 3 1.30 -1.36 10.97
N VAL A 4 1.71 -1.46 12.24
CA VAL A 4 2.06 -0.32 13.07
C VAL A 4 3.55 -0.39 13.41
N ILE A 5 4.32 0.61 12.95
CA ILE A 5 5.73 0.80 13.29
C ILE A 5 5.81 1.63 14.57
N VAL A 6 6.61 1.17 15.54
CA VAL A 6 6.77 1.84 16.84
C VAL A 6 8.24 1.97 17.26
N ASP A 7 8.51 2.99 18.09
CA ASP A 7 9.78 3.24 18.77
C ASP A 7 9.55 3.81 20.18
N GLU A 8 10.60 4.31 20.83
CA GLU A 8 10.53 4.86 22.19
C GLU A 8 9.64 6.11 22.33
N THR A 9 9.33 6.78 21.22
CA THR A 9 8.50 7.99 21.18
C THR A 9 7.01 7.66 21.09
N THR A 10 6.67 6.39 20.84
CA THR A 10 5.29 5.94 20.67
C THR A 10 4.51 5.90 21.99
N ASP A 11 3.27 6.44 21.97
CA ASP A 11 2.32 6.18 23.04
C ASP A 11 1.70 4.78 22.88
N THR A 12 2.00 3.89 23.83
CA THR A 12 1.58 2.48 23.76
C THR A 12 0.08 2.28 23.79
N ARG A 13 -0.68 3.25 24.32
CA ARG A 13 -2.14 3.20 24.32
C ARG A 13 -2.72 3.54 22.97
N PHE A 14 -2.12 4.48 22.23
CA PHE A 14 -2.55 4.81 20.87
C PHE A 14 -2.35 3.61 19.94
N THR A 15 -1.14 3.04 19.94
CA THR A 15 -0.84 1.83 19.18
C THR A 15 -1.76 0.66 19.51
N ALA A 16 -2.05 0.43 20.80
CA ALA A 16 -2.97 -0.62 21.21
C ALA A 16 -4.35 -0.42 20.58
N LEU A 17 -4.88 0.81 20.59
CA LEU A 17 -6.18 1.13 20.01
C LEU A 17 -6.18 0.99 18.49
N ASP A 18 -5.11 1.36 17.78
CA ASP A 18 -5.01 1.18 16.32
C ASP A 18 -4.99 -0.31 15.92
N LEU A 19 -4.24 -1.15 16.67
CA LEU A 19 -4.24 -2.60 16.46
C LEU A 19 -5.63 -3.22 16.74
N ILE A 20 -6.31 -2.77 17.80
CA ILE A 20 -7.65 -3.27 18.13
C ILE A 20 -8.68 -2.82 17.09
N ALA A 21 -8.60 -1.58 16.62
CA ALA A 21 -9.50 -1.02 15.60
C ALA A 21 -9.50 -1.90 14.34
N GLN A 22 -8.32 -2.31 13.85
CA GLN A 22 -8.26 -3.25 12.73
C GLN A 22 -8.80 -4.64 13.10
N ALA A 23 -8.49 -5.14 14.29
CA ALA A 23 -8.88 -6.48 14.72
C ALA A 23 -10.40 -6.64 14.94
N GLU A 24 -11.10 -5.58 15.35
CA GLU A 24 -12.55 -5.62 15.57
C GLU A 24 -13.39 -5.63 14.29
N HIS A 25 -12.78 -5.29 13.14
CA HIS A 25 -13.44 -5.36 11.83
C HIS A 25 -13.68 -6.79 11.34
N SER A 26 -12.85 -7.76 11.78
CA SER A 26 -12.89 -9.21 11.50
C SER A 26 -13.23 -9.67 10.06
N PRO A 27 -12.38 -10.46 9.36
CA PRO A 27 -11.00 -10.84 9.67
C PRO A 27 -9.96 -9.86 9.08
N GLY A 28 -8.93 -9.51 9.85
CA GLY A 28 -7.81 -8.69 9.36
C GLY A 28 -6.56 -8.91 10.21
N ALA A 29 -5.39 -9.02 9.55
CA ALA A 29 -4.11 -9.10 10.26
C ALA A 29 -3.76 -7.74 10.89
N SER A 30 -3.27 -7.78 12.12
CA SER A 30 -2.78 -6.60 12.85
C SER A 30 -1.37 -6.87 13.34
N ILE A 31 -0.40 -6.17 12.77
CA ILE A 31 1.02 -6.44 12.96
C ILE A 31 1.67 -5.25 13.65
N LEU A 32 2.34 -5.52 14.76
CA LEU A 32 3.20 -4.55 15.45
C LEU A 32 4.65 -4.83 15.09
N ILE A 33 5.41 -3.81 14.69
CA ILE A 33 6.83 -3.95 14.34
C ILE A 33 7.66 -2.83 14.98
N GLY A 34 8.83 -3.19 15.48
CA GLY A 34 9.79 -2.26 16.07
C GLY A 34 11.13 -2.93 16.32
N HIS A 35 12.15 -2.15 16.67
CA HIS A 35 13.51 -2.66 16.91
C HIS A 35 13.91 -2.68 18.39
N GLN A 36 13.02 -2.24 19.29
CA GLN A 36 13.24 -2.16 20.73
C GLN A 36 12.26 -3.09 21.45
N ARG A 37 12.80 -4.10 22.13
CA ARG A 37 11.99 -5.13 22.79
C ARG A 37 11.09 -4.53 23.86
N GLU A 38 11.60 -3.59 24.64
CA GLU A 38 10.90 -2.98 25.77
C GLU A 38 9.67 -2.20 25.30
N VAL A 39 9.76 -1.53 24.15
CA VAL A 39 8.63 -0.81 23.52
C VAL A 39 7.55 -1.79 23.09
N LEU A 40 7.93 -2.87 22.40
CA LEU A 40 7.01 -3.90 21.93
C LEU A 40 6.28 -4.59 23.09
N GLU A 41 7.02 -4.99 24.13
CA GLU A 41 6.45 -5.63 25.32
C GLU A 41 5.46 -4.70 26.04
N LYS A 42 5.79 -3.41 26.16
CA LYS A 42 4.92 -2.41 26.77
C LYS A 42 3.65 -2.17 25.94
N ALA A 43 3.76 -2.14 24.61
CA ALA A 43 2.61 -2.05 23.71
C ALA A 43 1.69 -3.27 23.83
N VAL A 44 2.24 -4.48 23.88
CA VAL A 44 1.46 -5.73 24.07
C VAL A 44 0.79 -5.79 25.45
N ALA A 45 1.45 -5.30 26.50
CA ALA A 45 0.83 -5.20 27.82
C ALA A 45 -0.37 -4.24 27.79
N THR A 46 -0.21 -3.06 27.18
CA THR A 46 -1.28 -2.05 27.06
C THR A 46 -2.44 -2.58 26.20
N LEU A 47 -2.15 -3.33 25.14
CA LEU A 47 -3.13 -3.99 24.28
C LEU A 47 -4.07 -4.91 25.06
N ASN A 48 -3.53 -5.71 25.98
CA ASN A 48 -4.34 -6.61 26.80
C ASN A 48 -5.30 -5.86 27.73
N ASP A 49 -4.85 -4.73 28.29
CA ASP A 49 -5.68 -3.90 29.16
C ASP A 49 -6.82 -3.23 28.39
N GLU A 50 -6.56 -2.70 27.19
CA GLU A 50 -7.60 -2.05 26.36
C GLU A 50 -8.61 -3.06 25.79
N LEU A 51 -8.18 -4.26 25.43
CA LEU A 51 -9.10 -5.35 25.03
C LEU A 51 -10.15 -5.65 26.10
N ASN A 52 -9.81 -5.57 27.39
CA ASN A 52 -10.77 -5.81 28.48
C ASN A 52 -11.76 -4.65 28.69
N ARG A 53 -11.52 -3.49 28.08
CA ARG A 53 -12.33 -2.27 28.26
C ARG A 53 -13.30 -2.03 27.12
N LEU A 54 -13.00 -2.54 25.93
CA LEU A 54 -13.77 -2.28 24.72
C LEU A 54 -14.90 -3.29 24.55
N GLU A 55 -16.05 -2.82 24.07
CA GLU A 55 -17.26 -3.64 23.91
C GLU A 55 -17.04 -4.86 22.98
N ARG A 56 -16.22 -4.67 21.94
CA ARG A 56 -15.83 -5.72 20.97
C ARG A 56 -14.50 -6.40 21.29
N GLY A 57 -14.00 -6.23 22.51
CA GLY A 57 -12.69 -6.73 22.96
C GLY A 57 -12.45 -8.21 22.72
N GLU A 58 -13.42 -9.07 23.03
CA GLU A 58 -13.27 -10.53 22.83
C GLU A 58 -13.19 -10.94 21.35
N LEU A 59 -13.90 -10.24 20.47
CA LEU A 59 -13.82 -10.45 19.02
C LEU A 59 -12.44 -10.04 18.50
N ALA A 60 -11.98 -8.85 18.90
CA ALA A 60 -10.65 -8.35 18.55
C ALA A 60 -9.54 -9.26 19.09
N ARG A 61 -9.66 -9.75 20.33
CA ARG A 61 -8.75 -10.72 20.94
C ARG A 61 -8.61 -11.98 20.08
N THR A 62 -9.74 -12.55 19.66
CA THR A 62 -9.76 -13.75 18.80
C THR A 62 -9.04 -13.50 17.46
N ALA A 63 -9.28 -12.34 16.84
CA ALA A 63 -8.61 -11.96 15.60
C ALA A 63 -7.11 -11.75 15.79
N LEU A 64 -6.69 -11.08 16.87
CA LEU A 64 -5.28 -10.87 17.21
C LEU A 64 -4.54 -12.18 17.53
N GLU A 65 -5.17 -13.11 18.24
CA GLU A 65 -4.58 -14.42 18.52
C GLU A 65 -4.42 -15.27 17.25
N THR A 66 -5.30 -15.09 16.27
CA THR A 66 -5.29 -15.89 15.04
C THR A 66 -4.39 -15.28 13.95
N TYR A 67 -4.40 -13.95 13.81
CA TYR A 67 -3.79 -13.24 12.68
C TYR A 67 -2.85 -12.11 13.10
N GLY A 68 -2.71 -11.85 14.41
CA GLY A 68 -1.81 -10.83 14.92
C GLY A 68 -0.37 -11.29 14.95
N ALA A 69 0.56 -10.35 14.84
CA ALA A 69 1.98 -10.62 14.99
C ALA A 69 2.71 -9.46 15.66
N VAL A 70 3.76 -9.78 16.41
CA VAL A 70 4.70 -8.81 16.96
C VAL A 70 6.08 -9.15 16.43
N ILE A 71 6.71 -8.21 15.75
CA ILE A 71 7.97 -8.41 15.05
C ILE A 71 9.04 -7.53 15.71
N LEU A 72 10.02 -8.18 16.33
CA LEU A 72 11.24 -7.54 16.79
C LEU A 72 12.29 -7.58 15.67
N ALA A 73 12.54 -6.43 15.05
CA ALA A 73 13.59 -6.23 14.07
C ALA A 73 14.93 -5.90 14.75
N LYS A 74 16.03 -6.06 14.02
CA LYS A 74 17.40 -5.77 14.43
C LYS A 74 17.66 -4.27 14.53
N ASP A 75 17.15 -3.50 13.59
CA ASP A 75 17.34 -2.06 13.47
C ASP A 75 16.23 -1.43 12.60
N VAL A 76 16.27 -0.11 12.48
CA VAL A 76 15.29 0.68 11.73
C VAL A 76 15.25 0.30 10.25
N ASP A 77 16.40 -0.02 9.63
CA ASP A 77 16.42 -0.39 8.22
C ASP A 77 15.75 -1.75 7.99
N GLU A 78 15.90 -2.70 8.91
CA GLU A 78 15.16 -3.96 8.86
C GLU A 78 13.65 -3.76 9.11
N VAL A 79 13.24 -2.80 9.97
CA VAL A 79 11.81 -2.43 10.12
C VAL A 79 11.21 -1.98 8.80
N CYS A 80 11.88 -1.07 8.08
CA CYS A 80 11.43 -0.59 6.77
C CYS A 80 11.39 -1.74 5.76
N ALA A 81 12.45 -2.56 5.68
CA ALA A 81 12.54 -3.67 4.73
C ALA A 81 11.46 -4.75 4.96
N LEU A 82 11.16 -5.07 6.22
CA LEU A 82 10.09 -6.01 6.57
C LEU A 82 8.71 -5.42 6.26
N THR A 83 8.49 -4.14 6.53
CA THR A 83 7.24 -3.46 6.17
C THR A 83 7.00 -3.50 4.65
N ASP A 84 8.04 -3.21 3.85
CA ASP A 84 7.99 -3.32 2.39
C ASP A 84 7.73 -4.76 1.91
N GLN A 85 8.34 -5.74 2.59
CA GLN A 85 8.06 -7.14 2.33
C GLN A 85 6.64 -7.54 2.71
N ILE A 86 5.99 -6.90 3.68
CA ILE A 86 4.59 -7.16 4.00
C ILE A 86 3.67 -6.52 2.95
N ALA A 87 3.99 -5.30 2.51
CA ALA A 87 3.17 -4.48 1.61
C ALA A 87 1.72 -4.32 2.13
N PRO A 88 1.54 -3.71 3.32
CA PRO A 88 0.25 -3.69 4.01
C PRO A 88 -0.78 -2.80 3.33
N GLU A 89 -2.06 -3.13 3.52
CA GLU A 89 -3.19 -2.23 3.24
C GLU A 89 -3.04 -0.89 3.98
N HIS A 90 -2.96 -0.91 5.31
CA HIS A 90 -2.72 0.27 6.13
C HIS A 90 -1.35 0.20 6.82
N LEU A 91 -0.56 1.25 6.68
CA LEU A 91 0.71 1.44 7.39
C LEU A 91 0.61 2.64 8.32
N HIS A 92 0.69 2.43 9.62
CA HIS A 92 0.83 3.50 10.60
C HIS A 92 2.27 3.57 11.11
N ILE A 93 2.94 4.69 10.85
CA ILE A 93 4.28 4.96 11.36
C ILE A 93 4.14 5.84 12.61
N ALA A 94 3.98 5.20 13.76
CA ALA A 94 3.66 5.86 15.03
C ALA A 94 4.92 6.33 15.77
N THR A 95 5.74 7.16 15.12
CA THR A 95 6.99 7.67 15.68
C THR A 95 7.17 9.17 15.43
N ASP A 96 8.05 9.83 16.18
CA ASP A 96 8.39 11.23 15.93
C ASP A 96 9.24 11.43 14.65
N SER A 97 9.88 10.35 14.16
CA SER A 97 10.67 10.35 12.91
C SER A 97 9.91 9.74 11.73
N ALA A 98 8.57 9.80 11.74
CA ALA A 98 7.72 9.10 10.78
C ALA A 98 8.00 9.47 9.31
N ALA A 99 8.31 10.74 9.02
CA ALA A 99 8.62 11.20 7.66
C ALA A 99 9.88 10.53 7.10
N ASP A 100 10.96 10.43 7.91
CA ASP A 100 12.22 9.82 7.49
C ASP A 100 12.08 8.31 7.23
N LEU A 101 11.16 7.65 7.96
CA LEU A 101 10.86 6.23 7.75
C LEU A 101 10.01 6.00 6.49
N GLU A 102 9.07 6.90 6.21
CA GLU A 102 8.20 6.82 5.02
C GLU A 102 9.03 6.88 3.73
N GLU A 103 10.07 7.71 3.68
CA GLU A 103 10.97 7.80 2.51
C GLU A 103 11.67 6.47 2.16
N LYS A 104 11.72 5.52 3.10
CA LYS A 104 12.36 4.21 2.94
C LYS A 104 11.37 3.07 2.63
N ILE A 105 10.07 3.33 2.59
CA ILE A 105 9.04 2.32 2.43
C ILE A 105 8.25 2.62 1.15
N PHE A 106 8.27 1.68 0.21
CA PHE A 106 7.68 1.83 -1.12
C PHE A 106 6.30 1.19 -1.26
N ASN A 107 5.98 0.20 -0.42
CA ASN A 107 4.78 -0.62 -0.58
C ASN A 107 3.84 -0.45 0.63
N ALA A 108 2.78 0.34 0.45
CA ALA A 108 1.65 0.42 1.37
C ALA A 108 0.41 0.93 0.62
N GLY A 109 -0.79 0.48 1.01
CA GLY A 109 -2.04 0.97 0.44
C GLY A 109 -2.32 2.41 0.85
N ALA A 110 -2.25 2.69 2.16
CA ALA A 110 -2.30 4.02 2.73
C ALA A 110 -1.31 4.14 3.89
N VAL A 111 -0.66 5.31 4.01
CA VAL A 111 0.34 5.60 5.05
C VAL A 111 -0.17 6.70 5.98
N PHE A 112 -0.06 6.43 7.28
CA PHE A 112 -0.46 7.32 8.36
C PHE A 112 0.78 7.70 9.17
N LEU A 113 1.08 9.00 9.26
CA LEU A 113 2.34 9.48 9.80
C LEU A 113 2.18 10.10 11.19
N GLY A 114 2.99 9.64 12.13
CA GLY A 114 3.10 10.18 13.47
C GLY A 114 2.05 9.67 14.45
N ASN A 115 2.28 9.99 15.73
CA ASN A 115 1.49 9.52 16.86
C ASN A 115 0.01 9.96 16.86
N PHE A 116 -0.36 10.99 16.09
CA PHE A 116 -1.70 11.60 16.12
C PHE A 116 -2.52 11.36 14.84
N THR A 117 -2.13 10.36 14.05
CA THR A 117 -2.78 10.02 12.78
C THR A 117 -3.30 8.58 12.83
N PRO A 118 -4.31 8.27 13.67
CA PRO A 118 -4.86 6.92 13.77
C PRO A 118 -5.50 6.51 12.43
N VAL A 119 -5.50 5.21 12.12
CA VAL A 119 -6.02 4.68 10.83
C VAL A 119 -7.47 5.13 10.57
N ALA A 120 -8.28 5.17 11.64
CA ALA A 120 -9.67 5.62 11.59
C ALA A 120 -9.86 7.03 10.98
N VAL A 121 -8.87 7.93 11.04
CA VAL A 121 -9.01 9.25 10.42
C VAL A 121 -9.11 9.12 8.89
N GLY A 122 -8.36 8.19 8.29
CA GLY A 122 -8.39 7.88 6.86
C GLY A 122 -9.68 7.19 6.46
N ASP A 123 -10.16 6.28 7.32
CA ASP A 123 -11.38 5.52 7.05
C ASP A 123 -12.64 6.38 6.95
N TYR A 124 -12.65 7.54 7.62
CA TYR A 124 -13.88 8.32 7.80
C TYR A 124 -13.83 9.76 7.32
N ALA A 125 -12.71 10.49 7.48
CA ALA A 125 -12.77 11.96 7.44
C ALA A 125 -11.63 12.66 6.70
N ALA A 126 -10.44 12.05 6.59
CA ALA A 126 -9.27 12.72 6.03
C ALA A 126 -9.40 13.01 4.52
N GLY A 127 -10.22 12.21 3.80
CA GLY A 127 -10.50 12.40 2.38
C GLY A 127 -10.04 11.28 1.43
N PRO A 128 -8.90 10.58 1.65
CA PRO A 128 -8.52 9.43 0.85
C PRO A 128 -9.58 8.32 0.88
N SER A 129 -9.61 7.48 -0.16
CA SER A 129 -10.47 6.29 -0.18
C SER A 129 -9.93 5.24 0.79
N HIS A 130 -10.83 4.63 1.56
CA HIS A 130 -10.52 3.45 2.37
C HIS A 130 -10.66 2.13 1.60
N VAL A 131 -10.96 2.18 0.30
CA VAL A 131 -10.95 0.99 -0.56
C VAL A 131 -9.51 0.81 -1.04
N LEU A 132 -8.77 -0.04 -0.34
CA LEU A 132 -7.33 -0.19 -0.47
C LEU A 132 -6.93 -1.60 -0.94
N PRO A 133 -5.72 -1.75 -1.50
CA PRO A 133 -5.16 -3.05 -1.84
C PRO A 133 -4.79 -3.83 -0.57
N THR A 134 -5.28 -5.06 -0.45
CA THR A 134 -5.03 -5.95 0.70
C THR A 134 -4.15 -7.15 0.33
N SER A 135 -3.74 -7.94 1.32
CA SER A 135 -3.04 -9.23 1.11
C SER A 135 -1.75 -9.10 0.29
N GLY A 136 -1.00 -8.02 0.50
CA GLY A 136 0.27 -7.76 -0.17
C GLY A 136 0.14 -7.24 -1.60
N THR A 137 -1.08 -6.90 -2.05
CA THR A 137 -1.30 -6.37 -3.41
C THR A 137 -0.87 -4.91 -3.56
N ALA A 138 -0.57 -4.20 -2.47
CA ALA A 138 0.01 -2.86 -2.51
C ALA A 138 1.34 -2.77 -3.28
N ARG A 139 1.98 -3.91 -3.59
CA ARG A 139 3.15 -3.96 -4.49
C ARG A 139 2.88 -3.57 -5.94
N PHE A 140 1.62 -3.67 -6.38
CA PHE A 140 1.26 -3.45 -7.78
C PHE A 140 -0.11 -2.80 -7.97
N ALA A 141 -0.92 -2.70 -6.92
CA ALA A 141 -2.20 -2.02 -6.90
C ALA A 141 -2.13 -0.77 -6.02
N HIS A 142 -3.03 0.18 -6.26
CA HIS A 142 -3.16 1.42 -5.51
C HIS A 142 -4.55 1.50 -4.87
N GLY A 143 -4.70 2.36 -3.88
CA GLY A 143 -6.01 2.69 -3.32
C GLY A 143 -6.93 3.29 -4.38
N LEU A 144 -8.22 2.95 -4.30
CA LEU A 144 -9.23 3.41 -5.25
C LEU A 144 -9.21 4.94 -5.37
N CYS A 145 -9.18 5.44 -6.59
CA CYS A 145 -9.15 6.86 -6.90
C CYS A 145 -10.07 7.20 -8.08
N ALA A 146 -10.18 8.48 -8.41
CA ALA A 146 -11.02 8.92 -9.53
C ALA A 146 -10.58 8.31 -10.88
N ASN A 147 -9.30 7.98 -11.05
CA ASN A 147 -8.78 7.42 -12.29
C ASN A 147 -9.31 6.01 -12.57
N ASP A 148 -9.67 5.23 -11.54
CA ASP A 148 -10.24 3.89 -11.71
C ASP A 148 -11.62 3.90 -12.40
N PHE A 149 -12.29 5.05 -12.40
CA PHE A 149 -13.57 5.26 -13.07
C PHE A 149 -13.43 5.89 -14.47
N LEU A 150 -12.21 6.22 -14.88
CA LEU A 150 -11.92 6.77 -16.21
C LEU A 150 -11.66 5.64 -17.22
N ARG A 151 -12.07 5.87 -18.46
CA ARG A 151 -11.71 5.00 -19.59
C ARG A 151 -10.83 5.77 -20.56
N SER A 152 -9.57 5.37 -20.69
CA SER A 152 -8.66 5.91 -21.69
C SER A 152 -8.79 5.18 -23.03
N HIS A 153 -8.74 5.92 -24.15
CA HIS A 153 -8.52 5.35 -25.47
C HIS A 153 -7.58 6.26 -26.27
N SER A 154 -6.79 5.65 -27.17
CA SER A 154 -5.93 6.41 -28.08
C SER A 154 -6.72 6.84 -29.31
N VAL A 155 -6.52 8.07 -29.77
CA VAL A 155 -7.00 8.56 -31.07
C VAL A 155 -5.77 8.99 -31.86
N LEU A 156 -5.57 8.38 -33.02
CA LEU A 156 -4.45 8.70 -33.90
C LEU A 156 -4.99 9.29 -35.19
N TYR A 157 -4.36 10.37 -35.65
CA TYR A 157 -4.57 10.96 -36.95
C TYR A 157 -3.20 11.18 -37.60
N PHE A 158 -3.08 10.72 -38.84
CA PHE A 158 -1.92 11.01 -39.69
C PHE A 158 -2.45 11.64 -40.97
N ASP A 159 -1.87 12.78 -41.33
CA ASP A 159 -1.91 13.22 -42.72
C ASP A 159 -0.93 12.40 -43.56
N ARG A 160 -0.91 12.66 -44.87
CA ARG A 160 -0.08 11.90 -45.80
C ARG A 160 1.42 12.07 -45.52
N ASP A 161 1.87 13.28 -45.22
CA ASP A 161 3.30 13.57 -45.01
C ASP A 161 3.79 12.96 -43.70
N GLY A 162 2.98 13.01 -42.65
CA GLY A 162 3.22 12.30 -41.39
C GLY A 162 3.37 10.79 -41.62
N LEU A 163 2.43 10.17 -42.35
CA LEU A 163 2.53 8.74 -42.65
C LEU A 163 3.78 8.42 -43.47
N LYS A 164 4.10 9.26 -44.45
CA LYS A 164 5.28 9.10 -45.32
C LYS A 164 6.58 9.16 -44.53
N SER A 165 6.66 10.00 -43.50
CA SER A 165 7.84 10.11 -42.65
C SER A 165 8.17 8.84 -41.87
N MET A 166 7.17 8.00 -41.56
CA MET A 166 7.32 6.74 -40.80
C MET A 166 7.19 5.48 -41.66
N ALA A 167 6.85 5.62 -42.95
CA ALA A 167 6.48 4.50 -43.79
C ALA A 167 7.59 3.47 -43.97
N GLU A 168 8.83 3.93 -44.09
CA GLU A 168 9.99 3.04 -44.24
C GLU A 168 10.24 2.19 -43.00
N ASP A 169 10.18 2.80 -41.81
CA ASP A 169 10.37 2.09 -40.55
C ASP A 169 9.28 1.03 -40.35
N ILE A 170 8.02 1.38 -40.61
CA ILE A 170 6.90 0.44 -40.54
C ILE A 170 7.09 -0.69 -41.56
N ARG A 171 7.57 -0.38 -42.77
CA ARG A 171 7.85 -1.39 -43.81
C ARG A 171 8.91 -2.38 -43.36
N VAL A 172 9.99 -1.91 -42.73
CA VAL A 172 11.07 -2.74 -42.22
C VAL A 172 10.56 -3.68 -41.12
N VAL A 173 9.87 -3.14 -40.12
CA VAL A 173 9.35 -3.94 -38.99
C VAL A 173 8.33 -4.97 -39.48
N ALA A 174 7.33 -4.56 -40.26
CA ALA A 174 6.31 -5.47 -40.79
C ALA A 174 6.88 -6.57 -41.70
N THR A 175 7.97 -6.27 -42.43
CA THR A 175 8.67 -7.28 -43.25
C THR A 175 9.40 -8.30 -42.37
N LYS A 176 10.05 -7.85 -41.28
CA LYS A 176 10.75 -8.74 -40.34
C LYS A 176 9.78 -9.65 -39.57
N GLU A 177 8.57 -9.16 -39.28
CA GLU A 177 7.51 -9.95 -38.66
C GLU A 177 6.76 -10.85 -39.65
N GLY A 178 7.01 -10.73 -40.97
CA GLY A 178 6.30 -11.48 -42.01
C GLY A 178 4.86 -11.02 -42.25
N LEU A 179 4.45 -9.87 -41.70
CA LEU A 179 3.09 -9.32 -41.80
C LEU A 179 2.89 -8.52 -43.08
N THR A 180 2.78 -9.24 -44.21
CA THR A 180 2.69 -8.64 -45.56
C THR A 180 1.54 -7.64 -45.72
N ALA A 181 0.36 -7.93 -45.16
CA ALA A 181 -0.79 -7.02 -45.23
C ALA A 181 -0.60 -5.73 -44.41
N HIS A 182 0.10 -5.80 -43.26
CA HIS A 182 0.43 -4.62 -42.45
C HIS A 182 1.39 -3.69 -43.20
N ARG A 183 2.41 -4.27 -43.86
CA ARG A 183 3.31 -3.53 -44.74
C ARG A 183 2.55 -2.83 -45.86
N GLN A 184 1.74 -3.57 -46.62
CA GLN A 184 1.04 -2.99 -47.78
C GLN A 184 0.01 -1.94 -47.39
N SER A 185 -0.63 -2.04 -46.22
CA SER A 185 -1.58 -1.02 -45.79
C SER A 185 -0.95 0.37 -45.66
N VAL A 186 0.35 0.46 -45.36
CA VAL A 186 1.10 1.73 -45.30
C VAL A 186 1.61 2.14 -46.68
N VAL A 187 2.25 1.22 -47.42
CA VAL A 187 2.85 1.50 -48.74
C VAL A 187 1.83 2.10 -49.70
N GLU A 188 0.65 1.49 -49.82
CA GLU A 188 -0.44 1.94 -50.72
C GLU A 188 -0.98 3.35 -50.43
N ARG A 189 -0.66 3.93 -49.25
CA ARG A 189 -1.10 5.27 -48.85
C ARG A 189 -0.03 6.35 -49.05
N VAL A 190 1.23 5.96 -49.27
CA VAL A 190 2.37 6.88 -49.40
C VAL A 190 3.02 6.89 -50.78
N GLU A 191 2.76 5.85 -51.59
CA GLU A 191 2.98 5.84 -53.04
C GLU A 191 1.96 6.74 -53.77
#